data_AF-A0A550GYQ2-F1
#
_entry.id   AF-A0A550GYQ2-F1
#
_cell.length_a   1.000
_cell.length_b   1.000
_cell.length_c   1.000
_cell.angle_alpha   90.00
_cell.angle_beta   90.00
_cell.angle_gamma   90.00
#
_symmetry.space_group_name_H-M   'P 1'
#
loop_
_entity.id
_entity.type
_entity.pdbx_description
1 polymer ?
#
loop_
_entity_poly.entity_id
_entity_poly.type
_entity_poly.pdbx_seq_one_letter_code
_entity_poly.pdbx_strand_id
1 'polypeptide(L)'
;MIAAHIDNGYVFDDRFFNSFQEVQCYRYLKHIGIPPGKMHMEYRLGKNHFDFFPLKRVFWEHHPINLKLGKDIYKYGKQRRHILDQNGYDKIPLIVSDIMFEDIPDICQKMDEHDIDFRKGKVPTETGIYYLRDFENDFLNIGYDLLAETIHFR
;
A
#
# COMPACT_ATOMS: atom_id res chain seq x y z
N MET A 1 -5.39 20.83 -9.28
CA MET A 1 -4.48 21.50 -8.32
C MET A 1 -3.19 20.70 -8.28
N ILE A 2 -2.04 21.39 -8.33
CA ILE A 2 -0.70 20.78 -8.30
C ILE A 2 -0.27 20.73 -6.83
N ALA A 3 0.32 19.61 -6.38
CA ALA A 3 0.87 19.52 -5.02
C ALA A 3 2.09 20.44 -4.89
N ALA A 4 2.17 21.20 -3.80
CA ALA A 4 3.32 22.08 -3.53
C ALA A 4 4.37 21.31 -2.72
N HIS A 5 5.62 21.29 -3.19
CA HIS A 5 6.74 20.75 -2.44
C HIS A 5 7.21 21.77 -1.39
N ILE A 6 7.30 21.36 -0.13
CA ILE A 6 7.76 22.22 0.98
C ILE A 6 8.76 21.42 1.81
N ASP A 7 10.00 21.91 1.91
CA ASP A 7 11.15 21.40 2.68
C ASP A 7 11.39 19.88 2.63
N ASN A 8 10.55 19.10 3.35
CA ASN A 8 10.65 17.65 3.57
C ASN A 8 9.38 16.86 3.17
N GLY A 9 8.46 17.44 2.39
CA GLY A 9 7.24 16.77 1.99
C GLY A 9 6.39 17.56 0.99
N TYR A 10 5.11 17.19 0.89
CA TYR A 10 4.16 17.74 -0.06
C TYR A 10 2.91 18.23 0.64
N VAL A 11 2.38 19.38 0.20
CA VAL A 11 1.08 19.88 0.65
C VAL A 11 0.05 19.77 -0.48
N PHE A 12 -1.08 19.13 -0.17
CA PHE A 12 -2.21 18.98 -1.07
C PHE A 12 -3.54 18.96 -0.29
N ASP A 13 -4.56 19.69 -0.74
CA ASP A 13 -5.84 19.88 -0.02
C ASP A 13 -5.64 20.24 1.48
N ASP A 14 -4.74 21.19 1.76
CA ASP A 14 -4.39 21.66 3.12
C ASP A 14 -3.86 20.55 4.07
N ARG A 15 -3.33 19.46 3.50
CA ARG A 15 -2.73 18.33 4.23
C ARG A 15 -1.28 18.15 3.85
N PHE A 16 -0.47 17.75 4.82
CA PHE A 16 0.93 17.38 4.64
C PHE A 16 1.07 15.88 4.36
N PHE A 17 1.95 15.54 3.43
CA PHE A 17 2.31 14.17 3.02
C PHE A 17 3.83 14.03 3.01
N ASN A 18 4.35 12.89 3.45
CA ASN A 18 5.78 12.63 3.53
C ASN A 18 6.39 12.34 2.15
N SER A 19 5.57 11.91 1.19
CA SER A 19 6.02 11.57 -0.15
C SER A 19 5.02 11.96 -1.24
N PHE A 20 5.53 12.12 -2.45
CA PHE A 20 4.68 12.33 -3.63
C PHE A 20 3.77 11.13 -3.89
N GLN A 21 4.23 9.93 -3.53
CA GLN A 21 3.49 8.68 -3.72
C GLN A 21 2.27 8.61 -2.79
N GLU A 22 2.39 9.08 -1.54
CA GLU A 22 1.22 9.27 -0.67
C GLU A 22 0.22 10.28 -1.25
N VAL A 23 0.71 11.36 -1.87
CA VAL A 23 -0.16 12.33 -2.56
C VAL A 23 -0.93 11.66 -3.70
N GLN A 24 -0.28 10.80 -4.49
CA GLN A 24 -0.94 10.08 -5.58
C GLN A 24 -2.00 9.10 -5.05
N CYS A 25 -1.68 8.36 -3.99
CA CYS A 25 -2.66 7.50 -3.29
C CYS A 25 -3.88 8.30 -2.81
N TYR A 26 -3.65 9.44 -2.15
CA TYR A 26 -4.72 10.32 -1.69
C TYR A 26 -5.57 10.88 -2.85
N ARG A 27 -4.92 11.35 -3.93
CA ARG A 27 -5.60 11.83 -5.13
C ARG A 27 -6.47 10.74 -5.75
N TYR A 28 -5.98 9.49 -5.78
CA TYR A 28 -6.74 8.35 -6.31
C TYR A 28 -7.96 8.06 -5.44
N LEU A 29 -7.81 7.98 -4.11
CA LEU A 29 -8.94 7.78 -3.19
C LEU A 29 -9.99 8.89 -3.35
N LYS A 30 -9.55 10.14 -3.55
CA LYS A 30 -10.44 11.27 -3.84
C LYS A 30 -11.13 11.10 -5.20
N HIS A 31 -10.39 10.69 -6.23
CA HIS A 31 -10.89 10.48 -7.59
C HIS A 31 -12.01 9.43 -7.63
N ILE A 32 -11.87 8.31 -6.92
CA ILE A 32 -12.91 7.29 -6.82
C ILE A 32 -14.08 7.69 -5.90
N GLY A 33 -14.10 8.93 -5.39
CA GLY A 33 -15.22 9.50 -4.65
C GLY A 33 -15.19 9.25 -3.15
N ILE A 34 -14.05 8.87 -2.56
CA ILE A 34 -13.93 8.74 -1.10
C ILE A 34 -13.75 10.14 -0.51
N PRO A 35 -14.60 10.59 0.42
CA PRO A 35 -14.46 11.90 1.02
C PRO A 35 -13.20 11.98 1.90
N PRO A 36 -12.48 13.12 1.97
CA PRO A 36 -11.27 13.27 2.79
C PRO A 36 -11.47 12.90 4.27
N GLY A 37 -12.64 13.22 4.84
CA GLY A 37 -13.00 12.87 6.23
C GLY A 37 -13.21 11.37 6.48
N LYS A 38 -13.25 10.54 5.42
CA LYS A 38 -13.39 9.08 5.52
C LYS A 38 -12.16 8.32 5.04
N MET A 39 -11.06 8.98 4.68
CA MET A 39 -9.84 8.29 4.22
C MET A 39 -8.98 7.72 5.35
N HIS A 40 -9.07 8.31 6.55
CA HIS A 40 -8.25 7.95 7.71
C HIS A 40 -6.77 7.71 7.35
N MET A 41 -6.05 8.79 7.08
CA MET A 41 -4.61 8.74 6.79
C MET A 41 -3.80 8.60 8.08
N GLU A 42 -2.63 7.98 8.02
CA GLU A 42 -1.73 7.80 9.16
C GLU A 42 -2.46 7.18 10.38
N TYR A 43 -3.28 6.17 10.10
CA TYR A 43 -4.16 5.56 11.08
C TYR A 43 -3.35 4.87 12.18
N ARG A 44 -3.53 5.30 13.43
CA ARG A 44 -2.72 4.84 14.56
C ARG A 44 -3.35 3.66 15.30
N LEU A 45 -2.55 2.62 15.51
CA LEU A 45 -2.81 1.51 16.42
C LEU A 45 -1.65 1.36 17.41
N GLY A 46 -1.83 1.96 18.58
CA GLY A 46 -0.77 2.10 19.57
C GLY A 46 0.41 2.90 19.00
N LYS A 47 1.57 2.25 18.91
CA LYS A 47 2.81 2.84 18.34
C LYS A 47 2.94 2.66 16.81
N ASN A 48 2.04 1.92 16.18
CA ASN A 48 2.09 1.64 14.76
C ASN A 48 1.19 2.63 14.00
N HIS A 49 1.62 3.08 12.82
CA HIS A 49 0.86 3.93 11.90
C HIS A 49 0.66 3.21 10.58
N PHE A 50 -0.53 3.24 10.01
CA PHE A 50 -0.87 2.68 8.69
C PHE A 50 -1.23 3.82 7.74
N ASP A 51 -0.72 3.81 6.51
CA ASP A 51 -0.79 4.98 5.62
C ASP A 51 -2.23 5.41 5.32
N PHE A 52 -3.11 4.47 4.97
CA PHE A 52 -4.52 4.76 4.67
C PHE A 52 -5.48 3.70 5.24
N PHE A 53 -6.65 4.14 5.71
CA PHE A 53 -7.76 3.27 6.09
C PHE A 53 -9.13 3.80 5.56
N PRO A 54 -9.29 3.89 4.23
CA PRO A 54 -10.49 4.43 3.62
C PRO A 54 -11.76 3.69 4.00
N LEU A 55 -12.79 4.47 4.36
CA LEU A 55 -14.13 4.03 4.71
C LEU A 55 -14.19 3.01 5.86
N LYS A 56 -13.08 2.79 6.56
CA LYS A 56 -12.86 1.68 7.50
C LYS A 56 -13.08 0.29 6.86
N ARG A 57 -12.75 0.14 5.56
CA ARG A 57 -13.00 -1.08 4.79
C ARG A 57 -11.75 -1.81 4.32
N VAL A 58 -10.66 -1.10 4.06
CA VAL A 58 -9.41 -1.68 3.57
C VAL A 58 -8.25 -0.88 4.15
N PHE A 59 -7.28 -1.53 4.76
CA PHE A 59 -6.00 -0.90 5.07
C PHE A 59 -5.12 -0.89 3.83
N TRP A 60 -4.41 0.19 3.59
CA TRP A 60 -3.46 0.31 2.48
C TRP A 60 -2.16 0.89 2.96
N GLU A 61 -1.10 0.12 2.77
CA GLU A 61 0.30 0.48 2.99
C GLU A 61 0.95 0.64 1.62
N HIS A 62 1.60 1.78 1.39
CA HIS A 62 2.21 2.10 0.12
C HIS A 62 3.66 2.54 0.29
N HIS A 63 4.56 1.62 -0.04
CA HIS A 63 6.00 1.76 0.16
C HIS A 63 6.74 1.44 -1.15
N PRO A 64 6.57 2.27 -2.20
CA PRO A 64 7.30 2.10 -3.44
C PRO A 64 8.77 2.35 -3.16
N ILE A 65 9.61 1.37 -3.46
CA ILE A 65 11.05 1.36 -3.15
C ILE A 65 11.32 0.87 -1.72
N ASN A 66 11.18 -0.43 -1.52
CA ASN A 66 11.69 -1.12 -0.34
C ASN A 66 13.24 -1.11 -0.23
N LEU A 67 13.96 -0.51 -1.19
CA LEU A 67 15.43 -0.39 -1.17
C LEU A 67 15.97 0.43 0.02
N LYS A 68 15.18 1.35 0.61
CA LYS A 68 15.63 2.12 1.79
C LYS A 68 15.56 1.35 3.10
N LEU A 69 14.84 0.22 3.17
CA LEU A 69 14.63 -0.52 4.41
C LEU A 69 15.25 -1.91 4.43
N GLY A 70 15.73 -2.43 3.29
CA GLY A 70 16.34 -3.77 3.21
C GLY A 70 15.41 -4.88 3.71
N LYS A 71 14.10 -4.63 3.71
CA LYS A 71 13.08 -5.53 4.26
C LYS A 71 12.25 -6.08 3.11
N ASP A 72 12.15 -7.40 3.10
CA ASP A 72 11.18 -8.14 2.29
C ASP A 72 9.76 -7.60 2.55
N ILE A 73 9.08 -7.18 1.48
CA ILE A 73 7.69 -6.69 1.52
C ILE A 73 6.75 -7.72 2.13
N TYR A 74 6.98 -9.01 1.90
CA TYR A 74 6.12 -10.07 2.44
C TYR A 74 6.28 -10.18 3.95
N LYS A 75 7.52 -10.11 4.45
CA LYS A 75 7.78 -10.04 5.90
C LYS A 75 7.17 -8.81 6.54
N TYR A 76 7.29 -7.64 5.90
CA TYR A 76 6.64 -6.41 6.34
C TYR A 76 5.13 -6.60 6.42
N GLY A 77 4.51 -7.00 5.31
CA GLY A 77 3.07 -7.19 5.22
C GLY A 77 2.52 -8.19 6.24
N LYS A 78 3.17 -9.34 6.44
CA LYS A 78 2.79 -10.31 7.48
C LYS A 78 2.84 -9.70 8.89
N GLN A 79 3.86 -8.90 9.20
CA GLN A 79 3.95 -8.19 10.48
C GLN A 79 2.80 -7.19 10.64
N ARG A 80 2.49 -6.41 9.59
CA ARG A 80 1.38 -5.45 9.58
C ARG A 80 0.03 -6.14 9.75
N ARG A 81 -0.19 -7.24 9.03
CA ARG A 81 -1.39 -8.08 9.13
C ARG A 81 -1.59 -8.60 10.55
N HIS A 82 -0.54 -9.15 11.16
CA HIS A 82 -0.58 -9.65 12.53
C HIS A 82 -0.97 -8.56 13.55
N ILE A 83 -0.43 -7.34 13.41
CA ILE A 83 -0.80 -6.21 14.26
C ILE A 83 -2.29 -5.88 14.14
N LEU A 84 -2.82 -5.85 12.91
CA LEU A 84 -4.24 -5.60 12.67
C LEU A 84 -5.13 -6.68 13.31
N ASP A 85 -4.77 -7.94 13.13
CA ASP A 85 -5.55 -9.08 13.67
C ASP A 85 -5.62 -9.04 15.20
N GLN A 86 -4.50 -8.74 15.87
CA GLN A 86 -4.44 -8.55 17.32
C GLN A 86 -5.30 -7.38 17.84
N ASN A 87 -5.65 -6.44 16.97
CA ASN A 87 -6.44 -5.25 17.30
C ASN A 87 -7.89 -5.34 16.77
N GLY A 88 -8.37 -6.53 16.39
CA GLY A 88 -9.76 -6.76 16.01
C GLY A 88 -10.12 -6.40 14.57
N TYR A 89 -9.12 -6.33 13.68
CA TYR A 89 -9.29 -6.05 12.25
C TYR A 89 -9.08 -7.28 11.36
N ASP A 90 -9.25 -8.49 11.91
CA ASP A 90 -9.09 -9.78 11.24
C ASP A 90 -9.96 -9.93 9.97
N LYS A 91 -11.09 -9.23 9.92
CA LYS A 91 -12.03 -9.24 8.78
C LYS A 91 -11.82 -8.13 7.76
N ILE A 92 -10.88 -7.22 8.01
CA ILE A 92 -10.62 -6.05 7.16
C ILE A 92 -9.35 -6.33 6.36
N PRO A 93 -9.38 -6.37 5.01
CA PRO A 93 -8.22 -6.66 4.20
C PRO A 93 -7.14 -5.58 4.32
N LEU A 94 -5.89 -6.00 4.13
CA LEU A 94 -4.72 -5.14 4.04
C LEU A 94 -4.11 -5.26 2.63
N ILE A 95 -3.92 -4.15 1.95
CA ILE A 95 -3.12 -4.08 0.73
C ILE A 95 -1.74 -3.53 1.11
N VAL A 96 -0.69 -4.22 0.69
CA VAL A 96 0.68 -3.71 0.74
C VAL A 96 1.17 -3.54 -0.69
N SER A 97 1.51 -2.32 -1.05
CA SER A 97 1.90 -1.98 -2.41
C SER A 97 3.33 -1.47 -2.46
N ASP A 98 4.12 -2.04 -3.38
CA ASP A 98 5.50 -1.63 -3.70
C ASP A 98 5.57 -1.50 -5.22
N ILE A 99 5.09 -0.35 -5.68
CA ILE A 99 4.84 -0.04 -7.08
C ILE A 99 4.88 1.47 -7.24
N MET A 100 5.64 1.99 -8.20
CA MET A 100 5.71 3.43 -8.41
C MET A 100 4.46 3.86 -9.19
N PHE A 101 3.58 4.67 -8.58
CA PHE A 101 2.44 5.20 -9.30
C PHE A 101 2.81 6.47 -10.07
N GLU A 102 2.46 6.50 -11.35
CA GLU A 102 2.73 7.66 -12.20
C GLU A 102 1.68 8.76 -11.98
N ASP A 103 0.42 8.40 -12.15
CA ASP A 103 -0.72 9.28 -12.03
C ASP A 103 -2.03 8.54 -11.70
N ILE A 104 -3.17 9.22 -11.84
CA ILE A 104 -4.48 8.67 -11.47
C ILE A 104 -5.00 7.62 -12.46
N PRO A 105 -4.96 7.84 -13.78
CA PRO A 105 -5.20 6.78 -14.75
C PRO A 105 -4.39 5.51 -14.48
N ASP A 106 -3.08 5.63 -14.22
CA ASP A 106 -2.20 4.50 -13.90
C ASP A 106 -2.69 3.72 -12.66
N ILE A 107 -2.97 4.41 -11.55
CA ILE A 107 -3.51 3.76 -10.35
C ILE A 107 -4.85 3.09 -10.64
N CYS A 108 -5.74 3.74 -11.40
CA CYS A 108 -7.05 3.16 -11.73
C CYS A 108 -6.87 1.86 -12.51
N GLN A 109 -6.03 1.87 -13.54
CA GLN A 109 -5.73 0.68 -14.34
C GLN A 109 -5.19 -0.45 -13.45
N LYS A 110 -4.17 -0.18 -12.63
CA LYS A 110 -3.58 -1.19 -11.73
C LYS A 110 -4.59 -1.73 -10.71
N MET A 111 -5.46 -0.89 -10.18
CA MET A 111 -6.49 -1.35 -9.23
C MET A 111 -7.57 -2.19 -9.93
N ASP A 112 -7.96 -1.83 -11.15
CA ASP A 112 -8.93 -2.56 -11.96
C ASP A 112 -8.38 -3.94 -12.42
N GLU A 113 -7.13 -3.99 -12.88
CA GLU A 113 -6.43 -5.23 -13.26
C GLU A 113 -6.34 -6.23 -12.10
N HIS A 114 -6.21 -5.71 -10.88
CA HIS A 114 -6.14 -6.50 -9.65
C HIS A 114 -7.48 -6.63 -8.91
N ASP A 115 -8.60 -6.19 -9.51
CA ASP A 115 -9.96 -6.29 -8.95
C ASP A 115 -10.11 -5.69 -7.53
N ILE A 116 -9.42 -4.57 -7.29
CA ILE A 116 -9.41 -3.83 -6.02
C ILE A 116 -10.42 -2.68 -6.08
N ASP A 117 -11.34 -2.63 -5.10
CA ASP A 117 -12.27 -1.50 -4.94
C ASP A 117 -12.38 -1.09 -3.47
N PHE A 118 -11.67 0.00 -3.11
CA PHE A 118 -11.69 0.60 -1.78
C PHE A 118 -13.08 1.04 -1.33
N ARG A 119 -13.98 1.41 -2.25
CA ARG A 119 -15.34 1.85 -1.93
C ARG A 119 -16.18 0.70 -1.39
N LYS A 120 -15.98 -0.48 -1.98
CA LYS A 120 -16.71 -1.71 -1.61
C LYS A 120 -15.99 -2.49 -0.51
N GLY A 121 -14.68 -2.29 -0.34
CA GLY A 121 -13.85 -3.16 0.49
C GLY A 121 -13.44 -4.45 -0.24
N LYS A 122 -13.48 -4.42 -1.58
CA LYS A 122 -13.19 -5.59 -2.42
C LYS A 122 -11.69 -5.67 -2.63
N VAL A 123 -11.09 -6.77 -2.19
CA VAL A 123 -9.68 -7.12 -2.38
C VAL A 123 -9.62 -8.62 -2.60
N PRO A 124 -8.98 -9.14 -3.66
CA PRO A 124 -8.96 -10.58 -3.95
C PRO A 124 -7.94 -11.31 -3.07
N THR A 125 -8.27 -11.44 -1.78
CA THR A 125 -7.45 -12.15 -0.79
C THR A 125 -8.28 -13.05 0.09
N GLU A 126 -7.81 -14.28 0.28
CA GLU A 126 -8.35 -15.22 1.27
C GLU A 126 -7.64 -15.11 2.62
N THR A 127 -6.41 -14.57 2.62
CA THR A 127 -5.53 -14.47 3.80
C THR A 127 -5.67 -13.13 4.54
N GLY A 128 -6.54 -12.24 4.05
CA GLY A 128 -6.72 -10.89 4.60
C GLY A 128 -5.58 -9.93 4.26
N ILE A 129 -4.60 -10.35 3.44
CA ILE A 129 -3.53 -9.52 2.92
C ILE A 129 -3.35 -9.71 1.40
N TYR A 130 -3.11 -8.62 0.68
CA TYR A 130 -2.86 -8.59 -0.75
C TYR A 130 -1.60 -7.78 -1.05
N TYR A 131 -0.77 -8.26 -1.98
CA TYR A 131 0.46 -7.58 -2.40
C TYR A 131 0.30 -7.06 -3.82
N LEU A 132 0.41 -5.75 -4.01
CA LEU A 132 0.34 -5.09 -5.32
C LEU A 132 1.76 -4.66 -5.74
N ARG A 133 2.29 -5.24 -6.84
CA ARG A 133 3.67 -5.05 -7.30
C ARG A 133 3.72 -5.07 -8.84
N ASP A 134 4.68 -4.36 -9.43
CA ASP A 134 4.96 -4.43 -10.88
C ASP A 134 5.98 -5.55 -11.17
N PHE A 135 5.54 -6.57 -11.91
CA PHE A 135 6.36 -7.74 -12.24
C PHE A 135 7.49 -7.47 -13.25
N GLU A 136 7.49 -6.35 -13.96
CA GLU A 136 8.52 -6.04 -14.95
C GLU A 136 9.94 -5.94 -14.33
N ASN A 137 10.05 -5.71 -13.01
CA ASN A 137 11.33 -5.70 -12.28
C ASN A 137 11.64 -6.99 -11.50
N ASP A 138 10.72 -7.96 -11.45
CA ASP A 138 10.84 -9.15 -10.57
C ASP A 138 11.54 -10.35 -11.24
N PHE A 139 11.73 -10.35 -12.57
CA PHE A 139 12.44 -11.42 -13.28
C PHE A 139 13.91 -11.57 -12.87
N LEU A 140 14.50 -10.55 -12.23
CA LEU A 140 15.89 -10.60 -11.76
C LEU A 140 16.03 -11.12 -10.31
N ASN A 141 15.01 -11.00 -9.46
CA ASN A 141 15.14 -11.33 -8.02
C ASN A 141 14.41 -12.62 -7.61
N ILE A 142 13.29 -12.98 -8.24
CA ILE A 142 12.57 -14.22 -7.89
C ILE A 142 13.39 -15.47 -8.25
N GLY A 143 14.19 -15.40 -9.32
CA GLY A 143 15.06 -16.50 -9.74
C GLY A 143 16.19 -16.81 -8.74
N TYR A 144 16.70 -15.81 -8.00
CA TYR A 144 17.81 -16.01 -7.07
C TYR A 144 17.37 -16.59 -5.73
N ASP A 145 16.23 -16.16 -5.18
CA ASP A 145 15.74 -16.65 -3.89
C ASP A 145 15.23 -18.10 -3.98
N LEU A 146 14.55 -18.46 -5.08
CA LEU A 146 14.15 -19.86 -5.35
C LEU A 146 15.36 -20.78 -5.59
N LEU A 147 16.43 -20.30 -6.23
CA LEU A 147 17.67 -21.07 -6.40
C LEU A 147 18.46 -21.22 -5.09
N ALA A 148 18.50 -20.19 -4.25
CA ALA A 148 19.20 -20.21 -2.97
C ALA A 148 18.58 -21.22 -1.99
N GLU A 149 17.24 -21.31 -1.94
CA GLU A 149 16.55 -22.32 -1.12
C GLU A 149 16.79 -23.75 -1.63
N THR A 150 17.00 -23.95 -2.93
CA THR A 150 17.24 -25.29 -3.50
C THR A 150 18.68 -25.78 -3.29
N ILE A 151 19.65 -24.86 -3.16
CA ILE A 151 21.08 -25.19 -2.96
C ILE A 151 21.39 -25.49 -1.48
N HIS A 152 20.61 -24.97 -0.53
CA HIS A 152 20.83 -25.22 0.91
C HIS A 152 20.21 -26.53 1.44
N PHE A 153 19.59 -27.34 0.57
CA PHE A 153 19.07 -28.67 0.91
C PHE A 153 19.78 -29.83 0.16
N ARG A 154 21.06 -29.67 -0.20
CA ARG A 154 21.92 -30.78 -0.63
C ARG A 154 23.14 -30.92 0.25
#